data_AF-A0A1H7H2C8-F1
#
_entry.id   AF-A0A1H7H2C8-F1
#
_cell.length_a   1.000
_cell.length_b   1.000
_cell.length_c   1.000
_cell.angle_alpha   90.00
_cell.angle_beta   90.00
_cell.angle_gamma   90.00
#
_symmetry.space_group_name_H-M   'P 1'
#
loop_
_entity.id
_entity.type
_entity.pdbx_description
1 polymer ?
#
loop_
_entity_poly.entity_id
_entity_poly.type
_entity_poly.pdbx_seq_one_letter_code
_entity_poly.pdbx_strand_id
1 'polypeptide(L)'
;MATASKTRVSPAKRKPVKRKTTKKTTATEKVPATRKKKEALKDLSVTYDQFKEFEGQRYTGMKVGKSHKWYYDKGEWHETKITPDLWEISYAVTKRRAGKAPEGSGVPVGTAYHWYIFAHQNVRKLNADDYTTSMSGLKLKLAHKRFDSEKWSVSAKTQRKHLVEFLQELIAQLEQEPIPVAFNYNGKDYKGEAIPITQTCLNGVCTKLDVTLNDEQIGIVRYLKSGWKTDSNTDKKFIKAIGNEILNWYNKK
;
A
#
# COMPACT_ATOMS: atom_id res chain seq x y z
N MET A 1 24.95 49.35 65.37
CA MET A 1 26.09 50.20 65.76
C MET A 1 27.37 49.56 65.27
N ALA A 2 28.31 50.38 64.78
CA ALA A 2 29.72 50.09 64.42
C ALA A 2 29.96 49.15 63.21
N THR A 3 30.38 49.63 62.02
CA THR A 3 31.75 50.02 61.57
C THR A 3 32.75 48.85 61.60
N ALA A 4 33.68 48.62 60.66
CA ALA A 4 34.06 49.18 59.37
C ALA A 4 35.23 48.30 58.82
N SER A 5 35.69 48.62 57.60
CA SER A 5 37.09 48.55 57.13
C SER A 5 37.57 47.39 56.23
N LYS A 6 37.59 47.68 54.91
CA LYS A 6 38.77 47.85 54.00
C LYS A 6 40.14 47.30 54.55
N THR A 7 41.09 46.73 53.79
CA THR A 7 41.54 46.95 52.40
C THR A 7 42.58 45.89 51.97
N ARG A 8 42.67 45.61 50.65
CA ARG A 8 43.85 45.35 49.76
C ARG A 8 44.87 44.23 50.08
N VAL A 9 45.26 43.46 49.06
CA VAL A 9 46.52 43.57 48.27
C VAL A 9 46.59 42.41 47.23
N SER A 10 46.81 42.74 45.94
CA SER A 10 47.38 41.88 44.87
C SER A 10 48.91 42.12 44.81
N PRO A 11 49.80 41.44 44.03
CA PRO A 11 49.60 40.53 42.87
C PRO A 11 50.60 39.34 42.76
N ALA A 12 50.49 38.48 41.74
CA ALA A 12 51.65 37.98 40.95
C ALA A 12 51.26 37.06 39.79
N LYS A 13 51.89 37.29 38.63
CA LYS A 13 51.80 36.57 37.35
C LYS A 13 52.67 35.30 37.35
N ARG A 14 52.24 34.24 36.65
CA ARG A 14 52.90 33.63 35.44
C ARG A 14 52.36 32.22 35.15
N LYS A 15 51.99 31.98 33.87
CA LYS A 15 51.75 30.66 33.25
C LYS A 15 53.12 29.94 33.03
N PRO A 16 53.19 28.59 32.91
CA PRO A 16 52.89 27.93 31.64
C PRO A 16 52.17 26.57 31.75
N VAL A 17 51.40 26.23 30.72
CA VAL A 17 50.85 24.91 30.46
C VAL A 17 51.90 24.05 29.75
N LYS A 18 52.12 22.81 30.21
CA LYS A 18 52.36 21.65 29.32
C LYS A 18 52.05 20.32 30.03
N ARG A 19 51.14 19.56 29.40
CA ARG A 19 50.62 18.23 29.73
C ARG A 19 51.72 17.17 29.90
N LYS A 20 51.50 16.20 30.81
CA LYS A 20 51.27 14.79 30.43
C LYS A 20 50.81 13.88 31.59
N THR A 21 49.67 13.22 31.34
CA THR A 21 49.28 11.82 31.67
C THR A 21 49.23 11.32 33.12
N THR A 22 48.04 10.94 33.59
CA THR A 22 47.71 9.55 34.05
C THR A 22 46.21 9.33 34.38
N LYS A 23 45.67 8.23 33.82
CA LYS A 23 44.65 7.24 34.24
C LYS A 23 43.34 7.59 35.02
N LYS A 24 42.26 6.93 34.52
CA LYS A 24 40.96 6.52 35.12
C LYS A 24 40.00 7.68 35.43
N THR A 25 38.70 7.64 35.09
CA THR A 25 37.75 6.52 35.28
C THR A 25 36.56 6.67 34.33
N THR A 26 36.06 5.53 33.85
CA THR A 26 34.80 5.31 33.15
C THR A 26 33.60 6.01 33.80
N ALA A 27 32.88 6.81 33.02
CA ALA A 27 31.47 7.10 33.24
C ALA A 27 30.78 7.10 31.86
N THR A 28 30.28 5.94 31.47
CA THR A 28 29.38 5.77 30.33
C THR A 28 28.09 6.50 30.69
N GLU A 29 27.95 7.73 30.20
CA GLU A 29 26.72 8.50 30.35
C GLU A 29 25.63 7.79 29.54
N LYS A 30 24.81 7.00 30.24
CA LYS A 30 23.64 6.35 29.68
C LYS A 30 22.66 7.44 29.24
N VAL A 31 22.69 7.77 27.94
CA VAL A 31 21.62 8.53 27.29
C VAL A 31 20.30 7.82 27.63
N PRO A 32 19.34 8.49 28.29
CA PRO A 32 18.13 7.83 28.74
C PRO A 32 17.35 7.35 27.51
N ALA A 33 16.96 6.07 27.52
CA ALA A 33 16.29 5.37 26.42
C ALA A 33 15.02 6.10 25.91
N THR A 34 14.47 7.02 26.71
CA THR A 34 13.35 7.90 26.37
C THR A 34 13.67 8.95 25.31
N ARG A 35 14.92 9.45 25.22
CA ARG A 35 15.33 10.44 24.22
C ARG A 35 15.53 9.82 22.83
N LYS A 36 16.18 8.64 22.78
CA LYS A 36 16.31 7.83 21.56
C LYS A 36 14.97 7.31 21.04
N LYS A 37 14.02 6.98 21.93
CA LYS A 37 12.64 6.61 21.53
C LYS A 37 11.91 7.78 20.87
N LYS A 38 11.98 8.99 21.44
CA LYS A 38 11.33 10.19 20.87
C LYS A 38 11.90 10.62 19.52
N GLU A 39 13.20 10.44 19.29
CA GLU A 39 13.82 10.70 17.97
C GLU A 39 13.45 9.63 16.94
N ALA A 40 13.40 8.35 17.33
CA ALA A 40 12.94 7.27 16.46
C ALA A 40 11.42 7.31 16.15
N LEU A 41 10.62 7.87 17.06
CA LEU A 41 9.18 8.08 16.89
C LEU A 41 8.84 9.24 15.93
N LYS A 42 9.68 10.27 15.86
CA LYS A 42 9.56 11.34 14.87
C LYS A 42 9.93 10.89 13.46
N ASP A 43 10.78 9.88 13.33
CA ASP A 43 11.30 9.43 12.04
C ASP A 43 10.24 8.68 11.21
N LEU A 44 9.34 7.93 11.86
CA LEU A 44 8.37 7.07 11.16
C LEU A 44 7.17 7.83 10.57
N SER A 45 6.64 8.86 11.25
CA SER A 45 5.59 9.72 10.67
C SER A 45 6.11 10.47 9.45
N VAL A 46 7.38 10.90 9.51
CA VAL A 46 8.08 11.57 8.41
C VAL A 46 8.21 10.63 7.20
N THR A 47 8.43 9.32 7.38
CA THR A 47 8.53 8.38 6.24
C THR A 47 7.23 8.09 5.48
N TYR A 48 6.06 8.27 6.10
CA TYR A 48 4.77 8.06 5.42
C TYR A 48 4.48 9.20 4.44
N ASP A 49 4.60 10.44 4.89
CA ASP A 49 4.38 11.64 4.09
C ASP A 49 5.57 12.04 3.22
N GLN A 50 6.73 11.38 3.40
CA GLN A 50 7.86 11.50 2.47
C GLN A 50 7.41 11.18 1.04
N PHE A 51 7.77 12.08 0.13
CA PHE A 51 7.66 11.87 -1.30
C PHE A 51 8.47 10.63 -1.71
N LYS A 52 7.82 9.79 -2.50
CA LYS A 52 8.34 8.57 -3.10
C LYS A 52 8.19 8.72 -4.61
N GLU A 53 9.02 8.03 -5.38
CA GLU A 53 8.95 8.03 -6.85
C GLU A 53 8.57 6.64 -7.36
N PHE A 54 7.73 6.61 -8.39
CA PHE A 54 7.39 5.42 -9.17
C PHE A 54 7.17 5.86 -10.62
N GLU A 55 7.96 5.34 -11.56
CA GLU A 55 7.88 5.66 -13.00
C GLU A 55 7.84 7.18 -13.29
N GLY A 56 8.67 7.95 -12.59
CA GLY A 56 8.76 9.41 -12.73
C GLY A 56 7.68 10.21 -12.01
N GLN A 57 6.69 9.57 -11.39
CA GLN A 57 5.65 10.24 -10.61
C GLN A 57 5.97 10.28 -9.11
N ARG A 58 5.86 11.47 -8.50
CA ARG A 58 6.03 11.67 -7.05
C ARG A 58 4.72 11.44 -6.32
N TYR A 59 4.73 10.58 -5.29
CA TYR A 59 3.56 10.23 -4.47
C TYR A 59 3.89 10.14 -2.97
N THR A 60 2.88 10.16 -2.11
CA THR A 60 3.00 9.98 -0.65
C THR A 60 2.18 8.79 -0.16
N GLY A 61 2.44 8.34 1.06
CA GLY A 61 1.75 7.22 1.69
C GLY A 61 2.47 5.87 1.56
N MET A 62 1.72 4.79 1.41
CA MET A 62 2.27 3.43 1.38
C MET A 62 3.14 3.22 0.12
N LYS A 63 4.32 2.59 0.28
CA LYS A 63 5.18 2.17 -0.83
C LYS A 63 4.47 1.20 -1.79
N VAL A 64 4.65 1.38 -3.10
CA VAL A 64 4.19 0.45 -4.13
C VAL A 64 4.65 -0.98 -3.83
N GLY A 65 3.74 -1.96 -3.98
CA GLY A 65 4.00 -3.38 -3.73
C GLY A 65 3.82 -3.84 -2.27
N LYS A 66 3.52 -2.94 -1.33
CA LYS A 66 3.09 -3.31 0.03
C LYS A 66 1.57 -3.54 0.08
N SER A 67 1.11 -4.27 1.10
CA SER A 67 -0.30 -4.58 1.31
C SER A 67 -0.75 -4.21 2.72
N HIS A 68 -2.05 -3.96 2.86
CA HIS A 68 -2.71 -3.88 4.15
C HIS A 68 -3.73 -5.01 4.27
N LYS A 69 -3.83 -5.58 5.47
CA LYS A 69 -4.90 -6.49 5.85
C LYS A 69 -5.82 -5.79 6.84
N TRP A 70 -7.11 -5.75 6.51
CA TRP A 70 -8.17 -5.18 7.34
C TRP A 70 -9.19 -6.28 7.64
N TYR A 71 -9.76 -6.24 8.84
CA TYR A 71 -10.97 -6.98 9.18
C TYR A 71 -12.13 -6.00 9.16
N TYR A 72 -13.17 -6.34 8.43
CA TYR A 72 -14.42 -5.60 8.42
C TYR A 72 -15.33 -6.19 9.49
N ASP A 73 -16.06 -5.32 10.18
CA ASP A 73 -17.11 -5.74 11.10
C ASP A 73 -18.28 -6.37 10.31
N LYS A 74 -19.36 -6.71 11.00
CA LYS A 74 -20.61 -7.02 10.31
C LYS A 74 -21.05 -5.76 9.55
N GLY A 75 -20.93 -5.81 8.23
CA GLY A 75 -21.37 -4.73 7.35
C GLY A 75 -22.77 -4.97 6.84
N GLU A 76 -23.45 -3.91 6.45
CA GLU A 76 -24.76 -3.96 5.82
C GLU A 76 -24.58 -3.81 4.31
N TRP A 77 -25.10 -4.77 3.55
CA TRP A 77 -25.15 -4.75 2.10
C TRP A 77 -26.60 -4.46 1.69
N HIS A 78 -26.79 -3.39 0.94
CA HIS A 78 -28.07 -3.05 0.33
C HIS A 78 -27.88 -3.01 -1.17
N GLU A 79 -28.81 -3.64 -1.89
CA GLU A 79 -28.84 -3.59 -3.34
C GLU A 79 -30.27 -3.34 -3.83
N THR A 80 -30.36 -2.55 -4.88
CA THR A 80 -31.62 -2.21 -5.54
C THR A 80 -31.44 -2.48 -7.02
N LYS A 81 -32.31 -3.31 -7.59
CA LYS A 81 -32.33 -3.53 -9.03
C LYS A 81 -32.85 -2.27 -9.72
N ILE A 82 -32.03 -1.63 -10.56
CA ILE A 82 -32.41 -0.42 -11.31
C ILE A 82 -32.95 -0.82 -12.69
N THR A 83 -32.29 -1.75 -13.37
CA THR A 83 -32.70 -2.30 -14.67
C THR A 83 -32.49 -3.82 -14.69
N PRO A 84 -32.91 -4.57 -15.74
CA PRO A 84 -32.71 -6.02 -15.80
C PRO A 84 -31.29 -6.49 -15.47
N ASP A 85 -30.28 -5.73 -15.92
CA ASP A 85 -28.85 -6.05 -15.79
C ASP A 85 -28.06 -5.04 -14.96
N LEU A 86 -28.71 -4.01 -14.39
CA LEU A 86 -28.06 -2.99 -13.56
C LEU A 86 -28.65 -2.95 -12.16
N TRP A 87 -27.77 -3.04 -11.18
CA TRP A 87 -28.10 -2.91 -9.76
C TRP A 87 -27.29 -1.77 -9.15
N GLU A 88 -27.96 -0.97 -8.32
CA GLU A 88 -27.27 -0.10 -7.37
C GLU A 88 -26.93 -0.92 -6.14
N ILE A 89 -25.73 -0.73 -5.62
CA ILE A 89 -25.27 -1.35 -4.39
C ILE A 89 -24.75 -0.29 -3.43
N SER A 90 -24.95 -0.52 -2.14
CA SER A 90 -24.29 0.21 -1.07
C SER A 90 -23.83 -0.76 0.01
N TYR A 91 -22.62 -0.52 0.52
CA TYR A 91 -22.03 -1.33 1.58
C TYR A 91 -21.36 -0.41 2.61
N ALA A 92 -21.79 -0.51 3.86
CA ALA A 92 -21.28 0.32 4.95
C ALA A 92 -20.86 -0.53 6.15
N VAL A 93 -19.66 -0.25 6.66
CA VAL A 93 -19.07 -0.99 7.78
C VAL A 93 -17.88 -0.24 8.37
N THR A 94 -17.60 -0.47 9.65
CA THR A 94 -16.34 -0.06 10.28
C THR A 94 -15.24 -1.09 9.97
N LYS A 95 -14.06 -0.62 9.55
CA LYS A 95 -12.89 -1.48 9.31
C LYS A 95 -11.84 -1.32 10.41
N ARG A 96 -11.19 -2.42 10.79
CA ARG A 96 -10.16 -2.47 11.83
C ARG A 96 -8.86 -3.05 11.30
N ARG A 97 -7.73 -2.49 11.73
CA ARG A 97 -6.40 -2.97 11.31
C ARG A 97 -6.14 -4.34 11.92
N ALA A 98 -5.62 -5.27 11.13
CA ALA A 98 -5.30 -6.62 11.63
C ALA A 98 -4.24 -6.62 12.75
N GLY A 99 -3.38 -5.60 12.81
CA GLY A 99 -2.43 -5.40 13.91
C GLY A 99 -2.34 -3.93 14.29
N LYS A 100 -1.92 -3.64 15.53
CA LYS A 100 -1.77 -2.26 16.02
C LYS A 100 -0.89 -1.44 15.10
N ALA A 101 -1.31 -0.21 14.82
CA ALA A 101 -0.48 0.74 14.09
C ALA A 101 0.75 1.08 14.96
N PRO A 102 1.96 1.13 14.38
CA PRO A 102 3.10 1.72 15.06
C PRO A 102 2.76 3.11 15.59
N GLU A 103 3.28 3.44 16.76
CA GLU A 103 3.08 4.75 17.37
C GLU A 103 3.63 5.86 16.44
N GLY A 104 2.84 6.91 16.23
CA GLY A 104 3.15 7.99 15.27
C GLY A 104 2.87 7.66 13.80
N SER A 105 2.38 6.45 13.46
CA SER A 105 2.09 6.08 12.06
C SER A 105 0.60 6.21 11.70
N GLY A 106 0.35 6.31 10.40
CA GLY A 106 -1.01 6.47 9.86
C GLY A 106 -1.36 7.92 9.63
N VAL A 107 -2.58 8.15 9.14
CA VAL A 107 -3.08 9.52 8.91
C VAL A 107 -3.85 10.04 10.12
N PRO A 108 -3.87 11.37 10.34
CA PRO A 108 -4.61 11.97 11.42
C PRO A 108 -6.09 11.59 11.41
N VAL A 109 -6.69 11.49 12.59
CA VAL A 109 -8.13 11.28 12.77
C VAL A 109 -8.90 12.39 12.06
N GLY A 110 -10.01 12.03 11.39
CA GLY A 110 -10.79 12.94 10.55
C GLY A 110 -10.34 13.00 9.09
N THR A 111 -9.19 12.42 8.73
CA THR A 111 -8.78 12.30 7.33
C THR A 111 -9.74 11.38 6.58
N ALA A 112 -10.28 11.85 5.45
CA ALA A 112 -11.17 11.08 4.60
C ALA A 112 -10.54 10.78 3.23
N TYR A 113 -10.98 9.68 2.62
CA TYR A 113 -10.52 9.25 1.31
C TYR A 113 -11.69 8.94 0.39
N HIS A 114 -11.56 9.36 -0.86
CA HIS A 114 -12.46 8.97 -1.93
C HIS A 114 -11.75 7.98 -2.85
N TRP A 115 -12.22 6.74 -2.83
CA TRP A 115 -11.70 5.66 -3.65
C TRP A 115 -12.75 5.20 -4.64
N TYR A 116 -12.34 5.00 -5.89
CA TYR A 116 -13.12 4.27 -6.87
C TYR A 116 -12.64 2.81 -6.88
N ILE A 117 -13.57 1.86 -6.84
CA ILE A 117 -13.26 0.42 -6.87
C ILE A 117 -13.86 -0.14 -8.15
N PHE A 118 -13.01 -0.74 -8.98
CA PHE A 118 -13.40 -1.51 -10.15
C PHE A 118 -13.04 -2.95 -9.88
N ALA A 119 -14.03 -3.81 -9.70
CA ALA A 119 -13.79 -5.18 -9.28
C ALA A 119 -14.87 -6.12 -9.77
N HIS A 120 -14.45 -7.36 -10.02
CA HIS A 120 -15.38 -8.48 -10.15
C HIS A 120 -15.88 -8.85 -8.76
N GLN A 121 -17.19 -9.01 -8.63
CA GLN A 121 -17.81 -9.68 -7.49
C GLN A 121 -18.26 -11.06 -7.94
N ASN A 122 -17.67 -12.10 -7.35
CA ASN A 122 -18.05 -13.48 -7.61
C ASN A 122 -18.89 -13.99 -6.43
N VAL A 123 -20.12 -14.40 -6.75
CA VAL A 123 -21.09 -14.90 -5.78
C VAL A 123 -21.45 -16.33 -6.15
N ARG A 124 -21.46 -17.23 -5.17
CA ARG A 124 -21.86 -18.63 -5.36
C ARG A 124 -22.82 -19.04 -4.26
N LYS A 125 -23.99 -19.57 -4.65
CA LYS A 125 -24.95 -20.13 -3.71
C LYS A 125 -24.38 -21.41 -3.10
N LEU A 126 -24.41 -21.51 -1.77
CA LEU A 126 -23.96 -22.69 -1.03
C LEU A 126 -25.14 -23.57 -0.61
N ASN A 127 -26.21 -22.95 -0.13
CA ASN A 127 -27.44 -23.61 0.29
C ASN A 127 -28.61 -22.62 0.15
N ALA A 128 -29.75 -22.88 0.81
CA ALA A 128 -30.95 -22.03 0.71
C ALA A 128 -30.66 -20.55 0.98
N ASP A 129 -29.86 -20.28 2.02
CA ASP A 129 -29.70 -18.95 2.62
C ASP A 129 -28.26 -18.42 2.56
N ASP A 130 -27.28 -19.29 2.32
CA ASP A 130 -25.87 -18.92 2.32
C ASP A 130 -25.30 -18.81 0.91
N TYR A 131 -24.50 -17.75 0.72
CA TYR A 131 -23.73 -17.50 -0.49
C TYR A 131 -22.30 -17.13 -0.10
N THR A 132 -21.31 -17.64 -0.82
CA THR A 132 -19.97 -17.04 -0.76
C THR A 132 -19.97 -15.77 -1.60
N THR A 133 -19.34 -14.72 -1.09
CA THR A 133 -19.05 -13.50 -1.85
C THR A 133 -17.55 -13.24 -1.82
N SER A 134 -16.97 -12.94 -2.98
CA SER A 134 -15.57 -12.54 -3.10
C SER A 134 -15.46 -11.39 -4.09
N MET A 135 -14.52 -10.48 -3.85
CA MET A 135 -14.31 -9.33 -4.70
C MET A 135 -12.82 -9.16 -4.99
N SER A 136 -12.47 -9.06 -6.26
CA SER A 136 -11.09 -8.86 -6.71
C SER A 136 -11.05 -7.83 -7.83
N GLY A 137 -10.11 -6.89 -7.75
CA GLY A 137 -9.96 -5.87 -8.77
C GLY A 137 -9.02 -4.73 -8.36
N LEU A 138 -9.23 -3.59 -9.00
CA LEU A 138 -8.44 -2.38 -8.87
C LEU A 138 -9.13 -1.35 -7.98
N LYS A 139 -8.29 -0.55 -7.33
CA LYS A 139 -8.76 0.53 -6.45
C LYS A 139 -7.95 1.79 -6.72
N LEU A 140 -8.62 2.83 -7.20
CA LEU A 140 -8.03 4.11 -7.58
C LEU A 140 -8.34 5.19 -6.55
N LYS A 141 -7.31 5.95 -6.12
CA LYS A 141 -7.50 7.12 -5.25
C LYS A 141 -7.89 8.33 -6.10
N LEU A 142 -9.12 8.81 -5.99
CA LEU A 142 -9.54 10.02 -6.71
C LEU A 142 -9.16 11.29 -5.96
N ALA A 143 -9.35 11.29 -4.63
CA ALA A 143 -9.03 12.42 -3.78
C ALA A 143 -8.81 12.00 -2.32
N HIS A 144 -8.28 12.92 -1.52
CA HIS A 144 -8.31 12.85 -0.06
C HIS A 144 -8.72 14.20 0.52
N LYS A 145 -9.33 14.20 1.70
CA LYS A 145 -9.61 15.41 2.48
C LYS A 145 -8.72 15.36 3.71
N ARG A 146 -7.87 16.38 3.90
CA ARG A 146 -7.00 16.49 5.08
C ARG A 146 -7.85 16.83 6.30
N PHE A 147 -7.39 16.42 7.48
CA PHE A 147 -8.12 16.62 8.74
C PHE A 147 -8.39 18.10 9.07
N ASP A 148 -7.52 19.01 8.60
CA ASP A 148 -7.55 20.45 8.82
C ASP A 148 -8.13 21.24 7.64
N SER A 149 -8.63 20.55 6.62
CA SER A 149 -9.10 21.17 5.38
C SER A 149 -10.56 20.84 5.12
N GLU A 150 -11.35 21.87 4.80
CA GLU A 150 -12.73 21.66 4.38
C GLU A 150 -12.88 21.20 2.92
N LYS A 151 -11.79 21.29 2.14
CA LYS A 151 -11.80 20.98 0.71
C LYS A 151 -11.12 19.64 0.44
N TRP A 152 -11.63 18.92 -0.57
CA TRP A 152 -10.94 17.78 -1.16
C TRP A 152 -9.63 18.24 -1.82
N SER A 153 -8.65 17.34 -1.88
CA SER A 153 -7.33 17.60 -2.48
C SER A 153 -7.39 18.03 -3.95
N VAL A 154 -8.48 17.72 -4.64
CA VAL A 154 -8.77 18.13 -6.01
C VAL A 154 -10.28 18.37 -6.20
N SER A 155 -10.65 19.24 -7.14
CA SER A 155 -12.05 19.56 -7.45
C SER A 155 -12.82 18.35 -7.99
N ALA A 156 -14.16 18.34 -7.86
CA ALA A 156 -15.00 17.28 -8.41
C ALA A 156 -14.85 17.15 -9.94
N LYS A 157 -14.66 18.27 -10.66
CA LYS A 157 -14.40 18.26 -12.12
C LYS A 157 -13.10 17.53 -12.44
N THR A 158 -12.05 17.77 -11.66
CA THR A 158 -10.75 17.10 -11.83
C THR A 158 -10.83 15.63 -11.45
N GLN A 159 -11.55 15.26 -10.37
CA GLN A 159 -11.78 13.86 -10.00
C GLN A 159 -12.42 13.07 -11.14
N ARG A 160 -13.45 13.64 -11.80
CA ARG A 160 -14.10 13.03 -12.96
C ARG A 160 -13.15 12.90 -14.14
N LYS A 161 -12.33 13.92 -14.43
CA LYS A 161 -11.33 13.85 -15.51
C LYS A 161 -10.37 12.67 -15.29
N HIS A 162 -9.79 12.54 -14.09
CA HIS A 162 -8.89 11.42 -13.78
C HIS A 162 -9.60 10.06 -13.85
N LEU A 163 -10.87 9.99 -13.44
CA LEU A 163 -11.65 8.76 -13.57
C LEU A 163 -11.86 8.38 -15.04
N VAL A 164 -12.20 9.34 -15.90
CA VAL A 164 -12.35 9.10 -17.35
C VAL A 164 -11.05 8.62 -17.97
N GLU A 165 -9.92 9.27 -17.67
CA GLU A 165 -8.59 8.85 -18.16
C GLU A 165 -8.26 7.41 -17.75
N PHE A 166 -8.53 7.06 -16.49
CA PHE A 166 -8.34 5.70 -16.00
C PHE A 166 -9.25 4.68 -16.70
N LEU A 167 -10.53 5.01 -16.89
CA LEU A 167 -11.48 4.12 -17.57
C LEU A 167 -11.13 3.94 -19.05
N GLN A 168 -10.64 4.98 -19.73
CA GLN A 168 -10.15 4.89 -21.10
C GLN A 168 -8.91 4.00 -21.21
N GLU A 169 -7.98 4.09 -20.25
CA GLU A 169 -6.84 3.18 -20.18
C GLU A 169 -7.29 1.74 -19.97
N LEU A 170 -8.28 1.51 -19.08
CA LEU A 170 -8.85 0.17 -18.88
C LEU A 170 -9.55 -0.37 -20.14
N ILE A 171 -10.29 0.45 -20.87
CA ILE A 171 -10.88 0.06 -22.15
C ILE A 171 -9.77 -0.38 -23.11
N ALA A 172 -8.73 0.44 -23.26
CA ALA A 172 -7.59 0.10 -24.11
C ALA A 172 -6.84 -1.16 -23.65
N GLN A 173 -6.84 -1.49 -22.36
CA GLN A 173 -6.31 -2.76 -21.83
C GLN A 173 -7.21 -3.95 -22.19
N LEU A 174 -8.53 -3.80 -22.05
CA LEU A 174 -9.50 -4.87 -22.35
C LEU A 174 -9.62 -5.14 -23.85
N GLU A 175 -9.37 -4.14 -24.69
CA GLU A 175 -9.36 -4.26 -26.15
C GLU A 175 -8.04 -4.82 -26.70
N GLN A 176 -6.98 -4.91 -25.89
CA GLN A 176 -5.71 -5.51 -26.32
C GLN A 176 -5.84 -7.02 -26.44
N GLU A 177 -5.09 -7.58 -27.40
CA GLU A 177 -4.97 -9.02 -27.55
C GLU A 177 -4.37 -9.62 -26.26
N PRO A 178 -5.09 -10.51 -25.58
CA PRO A 178 -4.65 -11.01 -24.31
C PRO A 178 -3.59 -12.10 -24.50
N ILE A 179 -2.83 -12.38 -23.44
CA ILE A 179 -1.82 -13.44 -23.49
C ILE A 179 -2.55 -14.78 -23.40
N PRO A 180 -2.47 -15.65 -24.43
CA PRO A 180 -3.10 -16.97 -24.35
C PRO A 180 -2.38 -17.81 -23.30
N VAL A 181 -3.16 -18.45 -22.43
CA VAL A 181 -2.67 -19.36 -21.39
C VAL A 181 -3.30 -20.72 -21.60
N ALA A 182 -2.48 -21.74 -21.83
CA ALA A 182 -2.94 -23.11 -21.98
C ALA A 182 -1.96 -24.10 -21.36
N PHE A 183 -2.44 -24.96 -20.46
CA PHE A 183 -1.62 -25.99 -19.83
C PHE A 183 -2.49 -27.11 -19.25
N ASN A 184 -1.91 -28.30 -19.08
CA ASN A 184 -2.52 -29.37 -18.30
C ASN A 184 -2.00 -29.31 -16.85
N TYR A 185 -2.90 -29.45 -15.89
CA TYR A 185 -2.54 -29.52 -14.48
C TYR A 185 -3.41 -30.54 -13.75
N ASN A 186 -2.77 -31.51 -13.10
CA ASN A 186 -3.43 -32.63 -12.39
C ASN A 186 -4.49 -33.35 -13.26
N GLY A 187 -4.20 -33.56 -14.55
CA GLY A 187 -5.08 -34.26 -15.47
C GLY A 187 -6.26 -33.43 -15.99
N LYS A 188 -6.34 -32.13 -15.64
CA LYS A 188 -7.32 -31.20 -16.19
C LYS A 188 -6.65 -30.20 -17.11
N ASP A 189 -7.25 -29.98 -18.27
CA ASP A 189 -6.82 -28.94 -19.21
C ASP A 189 -7.38 -27.58 -18.79
N TYR A 190 -6.51 -26.60 -18.79
CA TYR A 190 -6.83 -25.19 -18.57
C TYR A 190 -6.49 -24.42 -19.82
N LYS A 191 -7.46 -23.64 -20.31
CA LYS A 191 -7.31 -22.73 -21.45
C LYS A 191 -7.96 -21.40 -21.09
N GLY A 192 -7.34 -20.31 -21.51
CA GLY A 192 -7.90 -18.99 -21.31
C GLY A 192 -6.85 -17.96 -21.58
N GLU A 193 -6.87 -16.91 -20.78
CA GLU A 193 -6.18 -15.68 -21.13
C GLU A 193 -5.72 -14.90 -19.91
N ALA A 194 -4.64 -14.14 -20.10
CA ALA A 194 -4.08 -13.24 -19.11
C ALA A 194 -4.00 -11.84 -19.71
N ILE A 195 -4.78 -10.91 -19.14
CA ILE A 195 -4.83 -9.50 -19.55
C ILE A 195 -3.79 -8.73 -18.73
N PRO A 196 -2.76 -8.13 -19.35
CA PRO A 196 -1.75 -7.38 -18.62
C PRO A 196 -2.31 -6.09 -18.02
N ILE A 197 -1.97 -5.80 -16.76
CA ILE A 197 -2.28 -4.50 -16.15
C ILE A 197 -1.18 -3.52 -16.57
N THR A 198 -1.44 -2.69 -17.59
CA THR A 198 -0.42 -1.87 -18.29
C THR A 198 0.40 -0.98 -17.35
N GLN A 199 -0.23 -0.46 -16.31
CA GLN A 199 0.40 0.35 -15.24
C GLN A 199 1.43 -0.41 -14.40
N THR A 200 1.63 -1.71 -14.64
CA THR A 200 2.59 -2.56 -13.95
C THR A 200 3.68 -3.12 -14.87
N CYS A 201 3.72 -2.62 -16.11
CA CYS A 201 4.65 -3.05 -17.13
C CYS A 201 5.93 -2.23 -17.11
N LEU A 202 7.05 -2.93 -17.01
CA LEU A 202 8.38 -2.35 -17.09
C LEU A 202 9.07 -2.94 -18.31
N ASN A 203 9.49 -2.08 -19.24
CA ASN A 203 10.14 -2.48 -20.50
C ASN A 203 9.35 -3.55 -21.29
N GLY A 204 8.02 -3.39 -21.38
CA GLY A 204 7.15 -4.31 -22.10
C GLY A 204 6.77 -5.60 -21.36
N VAL A 205 7.30 -5.82 -20.14
CA VAL A 205 6.96 -7.00 -19.32
C VAL A 205 6.13 -6.58 -18.11
N CYS A 206 4.95 -7.15 -17.98
CA CYS A 206 3.98 -6.79 -16.94
C CYS A 206 4.10 -7.69 -15.71
N THR A 207 4.14 -7.06 -14.54
CA THR A 207 4.29 -7.79 -13.26
C THR A 207 2.97 -8.22 -12.64
N LYS A 208 1.83 -7.75 -13.18
CA LYS A 208 0.50 -8.18 -12.79
C LYS A 208 -0.38 -8.37 -14.00
N LEU A 209 -1.15 -9.45 -13.99
CA LEU A 209 -2.07 -9.82 -15.04
C LEU A 209 -3.36 -10.31 -14.41
N ASP A 210 -4.49 -9.89 -14.97
CA ASP A 210 -5.78 -10.47 -14.61
C ASP A 210 -6.00 -11.74 -15.43
N VAL A 211 -6.31 -12.85 -14.78
CA VAL A 211 -6.30 -14.18 -15.41
C VAL A 211 -7.67 -14.82 -15.35
N THR A 212 -8.11 -15.32 -16.49
CA THR A 212 -9.33 -16.11 -16.67
C THR A 212 -8.97 -17.44 -17.30
N LEU A 213 -9.42 -18.55 -16.72
CA LEU A 213 -9.18 -19.90 -17.26
C LEU A 213 -10.48 -20.69 -17.25
N ASN A 214 -10.80 -21.33 -18.38
CA ASN A 214 -12.03 -22.08 -18.61
C ASN A 214 -13.27 -21.27 -18.21
N ASP A 215 -13.32 -20.00 -18.64
CA ASP A 215 -14.37 -19.03 -18.34
C ASP A 215 -14.55 -18.70 -16.85
N GLU A 216 -13.63 -19.11 -15.98
CA GLU A 216 -13.61 -18.77 -14.56
C GLU A 216 -12.53 -17.73 -14.25
N GLN A 217 -12.93 -16.66 -13.56
CA GLN A 217 -12.00 -15.64 -13.07
C GLN A 217 -11.08 -16.24 -11.99
N ILE A 218 -9.79 -16.34 -12.29
CA ILE A 218 -8.75 -16.73 -11.32
C ILE A 218 -8.33 -15.51 -10.47
N GLY A 219 -8.36 -14.33 -11.09
CA GLY A 219 -8.02 -13.04 -10.50
C GLY A 219 -6.59 -12.60 -10.81
N ILE A 220 -6.13 -11.55 -10.11
CA ILE A 220 -4.85 -10.91 -10.41
C ILE A 220 -3.67 -11.79 -9.96
N VAL A 221 -2.97 -12.36 -10.93
CA VAL A 221 -1.71 -13.07 -10.76
C VAL A 221 -0.56 -12.06 -10.85
N ARG A 222 0.36 -12.11 -9.89
CA ARG A 222 1.47 -11.15 -9.75
C ARG A 222 2.82 -11.83 -9.62
N TYR A 223 3.80 -11.30 -10.32
CA TYR A 223 5.19 -11.72 -10.20
C TYR A 223 5.89 -10.93 -9.09
N LEU A 224 6.44 -11.65 -8.11
CA LEU A 224 7.23 -11.09 -7.02
C LEU A 224 8.63 -11.69 -7.03
N LYS A 225 9.55 -11.13 -6.25
CA LYS A 225 10.90 -11.71 -6.04
C LYS A 225 10.88 -13.18 -5.60
N SER A 226 9.82 -13.59 -4.89
CA SER A 226 9.61 -14.97 -4.44
C SER A 226 8.83 -15.84 -5.44
N GLY A 227 8.63 -15.39 -6.67
CA GLY A 227 7.81 -16.04 -7.70
C GLY A 227 6.37 -15.54 -7.77
N TRP A 228 5.59 -16.20 -8.63
CA TRP A 228 4.19 -15.91 -8.93
C TRP A 228 3.24 -16.17 -7.74
N LYS A 229 2.28 -15.26 -7.52
CA LYS A 229 1.25 -15.36 -6.45
C LYS A 229 -0.10 -14.80 -6.90
N THR A 230 -1.15 -15.21 -6.22
CA THR A 230 -2.49 -14.58 -6.22
C THR A 230 -2.99 -14.45 -4.77
N ASP A 231 -4.06 -13.69 -4.54
CA ASP A 231 -4.72 -13.55 -3.24
C ASP A 231 -5.80 -14.62 -2.98
N SER A 232 -6.37 -15.21 -4.03
CA SER A 232 -7.55 -16.09 -3.97
C SER A 232 -7.24 -17.59 -3.94
N ASN A 233 -6.10 -18.03 -4.47
CA ASN A 233 -5.75 -19.43 -4.63
C ASN A 233 -4.50 -19.82 -3.82
N THR A 234 -4.62 -20.89 -3.02
CA THR A 234 -3.55 -21.41 -2.16
C THR A 234 -2.64 -22.43 -2.84
N ASP A 235 -3.03 -22.99 -4.00
CA ASP A 235 -2.20 -23.93 -4.75
C ASP A 235 -1.07 -23.19 -5.49
N LYS A 236 0.10 -23.14 -4.85
CA LYS A 236 1.29 -22.49 -5.39
C LYS A 236 1.81 -23.14 -6.67
N LYS A 237 1.60 -24.45 -6.86
CA LYS A 237 2.09 -25.15 -8.06
C LYS A 237 1.23 -24.79 -9.27
N PHE A 238 -0.08 -24.73 -9.09
CA PHE A 238 -1.02 -24.24 -10.10
C PHE A 238 -0.68 -22.82 -10.55
N ILE A 239 -0.49 -21.90 -9.60
CA ILE A 239 -0.14 -20.50 -9.91
C ILE A 239 1.23 -20.38 -10.60
N LYS A 240 2.18 -21.26 -10.26
CA LYS A 240 3.46 -21.32 -10.96
C LYS A 240 3.29 -21.80 -12.41
N ALA A 241 2.40 -22.76 -12.68
CA ALA A 241 2.12 -23.22 -14.05
C ALA A 241 1.57 -22.08 -14.91
N ILE A 242 0.59 -21.32 -14.42
CA ILE A 242 0.08 -20.11 -15.08
C ILE A 242 1.22 -19.14 -15.38
N GLY A 243 2.01 -18.81 -14.35
CA GLY A 243 3.10 -17.86 -14.48
C GLY A 243 4.19 -18.29 -15.45
N ASN A 244 4.44 -19.60 -15.59
CA ASN A 244 5.39 -20.13 -16.57
C ASN A 244 4.89 -19.92 -18.00
N GLU A 245 3.61 -20.15 -18.28
CA GLU A 245 3.04 -19.89 -19.62
C GLU A 245 3.12 -18.41 -19.99
N ILE A 246 2.82 -17.52 -19.05
CA ILE A 246 2.95 -16.08 -19.24
C ILE A 246 4.41 -15.69 -19.54
N LEU A 247 5.38 -16.22 -18.78
CA LEU A 247 6.80 -15.96 -19.03
C LEU A 247 7.25 -16.51 -20.38
N ASN A 248 6.80 -17.72 -20.74
CA ASN A 248 7.11 -18.34 -22.03
C ASN A 248 6.60 -17.49 -23.19
N TRP A 249 5.41 -16.89 -23.06
CA TRP A 249 4.89 -15.97 -24.07
C TRP A 249 5.76 -14.72 -24.20
N TYR A 250 6.13 -14.07 -23.08
CA TYR A 250 7.00 -12.90 -23.11
C TYR A 250 8.37 -13.20 -23.74
N ASN A 251 8.93 -14.39 -23.50
CA ASN A 251 10.23 -14.78 -24.06
C ASN A 251 10.22 -15.11 -25.56
N LYS A 252 9.03 -15.35 -26.14
CA LYS A 252 8.88 -15.64 -27.58
C LYS A 252 8.71 -14.38 -28.43
N LYS A 253 8.45 -13.24 -27.78
CA LYS A 253 8.22 -11.93 -28.40
C LYS A 253 9.53 -11.14 -28.47
#